data_AF-A0A1H6J590-F1
#
_entry.id   AF-A0A1H6J590-F1
#
_cell.length_a   1.000
_cell.length_b   1.000
_cell.length_c   1.000
_cell.angle_alpha   90.00
_cell.angle_beta   90.00
_cell.angle_gamma   90.00
#
_symmetry.space_group_name_H-M   'P 1'
#
loop_
_entity.id
_entity.type
_entity.pdbx_description
1 polymer ?
#
loop_
_entity_poly.entity_id
_entity_poly.type
_entity_poly.pdbx_seq_one_letter_code
_entity_poly.pdbx_strand_id
1 'polypeptide(L)'
;MTFQLGQAISDGIRRILTPTGGILLVGFLAIQLLTQASINTAVISVFPDGPAGEIEAALGMTLPVSGTVAGGLFVGAVVLSSAYFAVLSRALTRPTVELSSFPSDLYTRRMGRATLSLFVGGLIVGPAIIIGFVMLFIPGIFLAVSFLFFTFAVGVEDRGIVDGLKRSWGLSRGNRLKLSVLVILAGVIGFISGIVGTLFDITNAAIVGELIVNTINSILFVLLYGIIAAAYLQLQGDDPERVDTSGVSESLNSIGS
;
A
#
# COMPACT_ATOMS: atom_id res chain seq x y z
N MET A 1 -24.03 10.20 -1.62
CA MET A 1 -24.38 9.02 -0.81
C MET A 1 -23.63 9.11 0.52
N THR A 2 -23.95 8.26 1.51
CA THR A 2 -23.24 8.25 2.80
C THR A 2 -22.24 7.09 2.78
N PHE A 3 -21.00 7.28 3.21
CA PHE A 3 -19.98 6.22 3.27
C PHE A 3 -20.50 4.96 4.00
N GLN A 4 -20.47 3.81 3.30
CA GLN A 4 -20.96 2.52 3.78
C GLN A 4 -19.80 1.52 3.92
N LEU A 5 -19.27 1.39 5.14
CA LEU A 5 -18.17 0.50 5.44
C LEU A 5 -18.46 -0.96 5.04
N GLY A 6 -19.68 -1.45 5.26
CA GLY A 6 -20.06 -2.82 4.89
C GLY A 6 -19.99 -3.08 3.38
N GLN A 7 -20.43 -2.12 2.56
CA GLN A 7 -20.30 -2.23 1.10
C GLN A 7 -18.83 -2.14 0.68
N ALA A 8 -18.04 -1.25 1.30
CA ALA A 8 -16.60 -1.15 0.99
C ALA A 8 -15.87 -2.47 1.29
N ILE A 9 -16.25 -3.17 2.37
CA ILE A 9 -15.71 -4.49 2.70
C ILE A 9 -16.09 -5.53 1.65
N SER A 10 -17.38 -5.65 1.33
CA SER A 10 -17.88 -6.60 0.32
C SER A 10 -17.24 -6.39 -1.05
N ASP A 11 -17.20 -5.14 -1.51
CA ASP A 11 -16.62 -4.78 -2.81
C ASP A 11 -15.10 -4.97 -2.82
N GLY A 12 -14.43 -4.64 -1.72
CA GLY A 12 -13.01 -4.87 -1.54
C GLY A 12 -12.65 -6.35 -1.68
N ILE A 13 -13.38 -7.23 -0.96
CA ILE A 13 -13.21 -8.69 -1.06
C ILE A 13 -13.40 -9.16 -2.51
N ARG A 14 -14.48 -8.73 -3.17
CA ARG A 14 -14.77 -9.11 -4.56
C ARG A 14 -13.67 -8.70 -5.53
N ARG A 15 -13.04 -7.54 -5.33
CA ARG A 15 -11.92 -7.04 -6.16
C ARG A 15 -10.67 -7.91 -6.02
N ILE A 16 -10.40 -8.39 -4.80
CA ILE A 16 -9.21 -9.23 -4.53
C ILE A 16 -9.41 -10.67 -5.00
N LEU A 17 -10.63 -11.20 -4.97
CA LEU A 17 -10.97 -12.53 -5.48
C LEU A 17 -11.00 -12.63 -7.03
N THR A 18 -10.28 -11.75 -7.72
CA THR A 18 -10.16 -11.74 -9.19
C THR A 18 -8.76 -12.20 -9.62
N PRO A 19 -8.57 -12.62 -10.89
CA PRO A 19 -7.24 -12.92 -11.41
C PRO A 19 -6.25 -11.75 -11.22
N THR A 20 -6.71 -10.51 -11.41
CA THR A 20 -5.91 -9.32 -11.13
C THR A 20 -5.46 -9.27 -9.67
N GLY A 21 -6.37 -9.51 -8.72
CA GLY A 21 -6.04 -9.56 -7.30
C GLY A 21 -5.00 -10.62 -6.96
N GLY A 22 -5.09 -11.81 -7.59
CA GLY A 22 -4.09 -12.87 -7.45
C GLY A 22 -2.71 -12.50 -7.99
N ILE A 23 -2.63 -11.86 -9.16
CA ILE A 23 -1.36 -11.37 -9.72
C ILE A 23 -0.73 -10.32 -8.79
N LEU A 24 -1.54 -9.39 -8.29
CA LEU A 24 -1.09 -8.36 -7.36
C LEU A 24 -0.58 -8.97 -6.05
N LEU A 25 -1.27 -9.99 -5.51
CA LEU A 25 -0.82 -10.74 -4.34
C LEU A 25 0.55 -11.37 -4.54
N VAL A 26 0.74 -12.11 -5.63
CA VAL A 26 2.03 -12.76 -5.92
C VAL A 26 3.13 -11.71 -6.11
N GLY A 27 2.83 -10.62 -6.82
CA GLY A 27 3.76 -9.50 -6.99
C GLY A 27 4.15 -8.85 -5.66
N PHE A 28 3.18 -8.64 -4.77
CA PHE A 28 3.44 -8.08 -3.44
C PHE A 28 4.31 -9.00 -2.59
N LEU A 29 3.97 -10.30 -2.54
CA LEU A 29 4.74 -11.28 -1.78
C LEU A 29 6.19 -11.36 -2.29
N ALA A 30 6.38 -11.36 -3.61
CA ALA A 30 7.73 -11.38 -4.21
C ALA A 30 8.54 -10.12 -3.85
N ILE A 31 7.94 -8.93 -3.95
CA ILE A 31 8.60 -7.67 -3.58
C ILE A 31 8.91 -7.63 -2.08
N GLN A 32 7.99 -8.10 -1.24
CA GLN A 32 8.16 -8.16 0.20
C GLN A 32 9.32 -9.08 0.59
N LEU A 33 9.37 -10.30 0.06
CA LEU A 33 10.45 -11.27 0.32
C LEU A 33 11.79 -10.74 -0.20
N LEU A 34 11.81 -10.14 -1.40
CA LEU A 34 13.03 -9.51 -1.94
C LEU A 34 13.53 -8.40 -1.01
N THR A 35 12.62 -7.55 -0.52
CA THR A 35 12.96 -6.43 0.37
C THR A 35 13.52 -6.95 1.68
N GLN A 36 12.85 -7.92 2.31
CA GLN A 36 13.30 -8.54 3.56
C GLN A 36 14.68 -9.20 3.41
N ALA A 37 14.83 -10.10 2.42
CA ALA A 37 16.09 -10.81 2.20
C ALA A 37 17.25 -9.85 1.89
N SER A 38 16.98 -8.75 1.16
CA SER A 38 17.96 -7.70 0.91
C SER A 38 18.37 -6.97 2.19
N ILE A 39 17.42 -6.62 3.07
CA ILE A 39 17.70 -6.00 4.37
C ILE A 39 18.53 -6.95 5.23
N ASN A 40 18.07 -8.19 5.41
CA ASN A 40 18.75 -9.19 6.24
C ASN A 40 20.20 -9.41 5.81
N THR A 41 20.44 -9.56 4.50
CA THR A 41 21.78 -9.71 3.94
C THR A 41 22.66 -8.48 4.16
N ALA A 42 22.10 -7.28 3.96
CA ALA A 42 22.82 -6.03 4.20
C ALA A 42 23.17 -5.87 5.69
N VAL A 43 22.25 -6.21 6.58
CA VAL A 43 22.43 -6.16 8.04
C VAL A 43 23.55 -7.12 8.47
N ILE A 44 23.51 -8.39 8.04
CA ILE A 44 24.56 -9.38 8.36
C ILE A 44 25.93 -8.91 7.91
N SER A 45 26.04 -8.33 6.71
CA SER A 45 27.32 -7.89 6.14
C SER A 45 28.03 -6.78 6.92
N VAL A 46 27.31 -6.07 7.80
CA VAL A 46 27.87 -4.99 8.64
C VAL A 46 28.42 -5.55 9.95
N PHE A 47 27.99 -6.73 10.37
CA PHE A 47 28.52 -7.37 11.57
C PHE A 47 29.82 -8.12 11.23
N PRO A 48 30.90 -7.99 12.04
CA PRO A 48 32.11 -8.78 11.87
C PRO A 48 31.81 -10.28 11.99
N ASP A 49 32.77 -11.14 11.61
CA ASP A 49 32.75 -12.62 11.74
C ASP A 49 32.70 -13.09 13.23
N GLY A 50 31.76 -12.58 14.02
CA GLY A 50 31.34 -13.07 15.33
C GLY A 50 30.47 -14.32 15.17
N PRO A 51 29.46 -14.58 16.02
CA PRO A 51 28.56 -15.72 15.82
C PRO A 51 27.60 -15.42 14.65
N ALA A 52 28.15 -15.31 13.44
CA ALA A 52 27.43 -15.09 12.20
C ALA A 52 26.33 -16.13 12.05
N GLY A 53 26.56 -17.37 12.47
CA GLY A 53 25.55 -18.44 12.47
C GLY A 53 24.34 -18.19 13.38
N GLU A 54 24.49 -17.51 14.52
CA GLU A 54 23.35 -17.20 15.40
C GLU A 54 22.55 -15.99 14.88
N ILE A 55 23.23 -14.96 14.38
CA ILE A 55 22.61 -13.78 13.78
C ILE A 55 21.91 -14.15 12.46
N GLU A 56 22.56 -14.97 11.63
CA GLU A 56 22.00 -15.49 10.38
C GLU A 56 20.81 -16.41 10.63
N ALA A 57 20.86 -17.26 11.66
CA ALA A 57 19.72 -18.08 12.08
C ALA A 57 18.54 -17.25 12.61
N ALA A 58 18.80 -16.11 13.26
CA ALA A 58 17.77 -15.24 13.82
C ALA A 58 17.11 -14.32 12.78
N LEU A 59 17.85 -13.86 11.75
CA LEU A 59 17.33 -12.89 10.77
C LEU A 59 16.47 -13.54 9.67
N GLY A 60 16.49 -14.86 9.53
CA GLY A 60 15.67 -15.57 8.56
C GLY A 60 16.30 -15.59 7.16
N MET A 61 15.53 -15.27 6.12
CA MET A 61 15.96 -15.40 4.73
C MET A 61 17.06 -14.39 4.37
N THR A 62 18.13 -14.87 3.72
CA THR A 62 19.25 -14.06 3.18
C THR A 62 19.50 -14.38 1.71
N LEU A 63 20.28 -13.53 1.03
CA LEU A 63 20.67 -13.68 -0.36
C LEU A 63 22.17 -14.00 -0.43
N PRO A 64 22.61 -14.89 -1.35
CA PRO A 64 24.02 -15.22 -1.53
C PRO A 64 24.76 -14.13 -2.33
N VAL A 65 24.76 -12.89 -1.82
CA VAL A 65 25.37 -11.71 -2.44
C VAL A 65 26.09 -10.85 -1.40
N SER A 66 26.98 -9.96 -1.86
CA SER A 66 27.65 -9.02 -0.95
C SER A 66 26.67 -8.02 -0.33
N GLY A 67 27.03 -7.49 0.84
CA GLY A 67 26.27 -6.45 1.54
C GLY A 67 25.96 -5.21 0.69
N THR A 68 26.93 -4.76 -0.12
CA THR A 68 26.75 -3.63 -1.03
C THR A 68 25.73 -3.92 -2.12
N VAL A 69 25.77 -5.14 -2.69
CA VAL A 69 24.77 -5.58 -3.68
C VAL A 69 23.40 -5.71 -3.03
N ALA A 70 23.31 -6.25 -1.83
CA ALA A 70 22.06 -6.34 -1.06
C ALA A 70 21.48 -4.96 -0.75
N GLY A 71 22.31 -3.98 -0.36
CA GLY A 71 21.89 -2.58 -0.19
C GLY A 71 21.36 -1.96 -1.48
N GLY A 72 22.01 -2.23 -2.62
CA GLY A 72 21.52 -1.82 -3.94
C GLY A 72 20.18 -2.47 -4.30
N LEU A 73 20.02 -3.77 -4.04
CA LEU A 73 18.76 -4.50 -4.23
C LEU A 73 17.64 -3.95 -3.36
N PHE A 74 17.94 -3.60 -2.10
CA PHE A 74 16.98 -2.97 -1.20
C PHE A 74 16.48 -1.63 -1.77
N VAL A 75 17.38 -0.74 -2.19
CA VAL A 75 16.99 0.54 -2.82
C VAL A 75 16.14 0.30 -4.08
N GLY A 76 16.54 -0.65 -4.92
CA GLY A 76 15.77 -1.07 -6.09
C GLY A 76 14.37 -1.60 -5.72
N ALA A 77 14.27 -2.40 -4.67
CA ALA A 77 13.01 -2.95 -4.18
C ALA A 77 12.08 -1.87 -3.61
N VAL A 78 12.60 -0.82 -2.97
CA VAL A 78 11.79 0.34 -2.52
C VAL A 78 11.22 1.11 -3.70
N VAL A 79 12.01 1.33 -4.75
CA VAL A 79 11.53 1.98 -5.99
C VAL A 79 10.49 1.08 -6.68
N LEU A 80 10.75 -0.22 -6.77
CA LEU A 80 9.83 -1.21 -7.33
C LEU A 80 8.52 -1.27 -6.54
N SER A 81 8.57 -1.18 -5.21
CA SER A 81 7.40 -1.08 -4.35
C SER A 81 6.56 0.14 -4.67
N SER A 82 7.19 1.28 -4.95
CA SER A 82 6.50 2.51 -5.34
C SER A 82 5.78 2.35 -6.68
N ALA A 83 6.40 1.67 -7.65
CA ALA A 83 5.75 1.33 -8.91
C ALA A 83 4.60 0.33 -8.70
N TYR A 84 4.81 -0.68 -7.86
CA TYR A 84 3.77 -1.63 -7.48
C TYR A 84 2.55 -0.94 -6.89
N PHE A 85 2.73 0.04 -5.99
CA PHE A 85 1.61 0.80 -5.41
C PHE A 85 0.87 1.67 -6.45
N ALA A 86 1.56 2.19 -7.47
CA ALA A 86 0.90 2.85 -8.60
C ALA A 86 0.04 1.86 -9.39
N VAL A 87 0.57 0.67 -9.71
CA VAL A 87 -0.20 -0.38 -10.40
C VAL A 87 -1.38 -0.84 -9.55
N LEU A 88 -1.15 -1.11 -8.26
CA LEU A 88 -2.13 -1.64 -7.32
C LEU A 88 -3.32 -0.70 -7.18
N SER A 89 -3.06 0.60 -6.95
CA SER A 89 -4.10 1.61 -6.86
C SER A 89 -4.92 1.69 -8.14
N ARG A 90 -4.27 1.84 -9.30
CA ARG A 90 -4.95 1.90 -10.62
C ARG A 90 -5.76 0.66 -10.90
N ALA A 91 -5.16 -0.52 -10.71
CA ALA A 91 -5.78 -1.80 -10.99
C ALA A 91 -7.04 -1.99 -10.13
N LEU A 92 -6.95 -1.76 -8.82
CA LEU A 92 -8.06 -2.00 -7.90
C LEU A 92 -9.14 -0.93 -7.92
N THR A 93 -8.94 0.21 -8.57
CA THR A 93 -9.99 1.21 -8.80
C THR A 93 -10.81 1.00 -10.08
N ARG A 94 -10.42 0.06 -10.96
CA ARG A 94 -11.16 -0.24 -12.20
C ARG A 94 -12.52 -0.89 -11.92
N PRO A 95 -13.47 -0.87 -12.88
CA PRO A 95 -14.70 -1.65 -12.78
C PRO A 95 -14.41 -3.13 -12.53
N THR A 96 -15.18 -3.78 -11.65
CA THR A 96 -14.95 -5.19 -11.25
C THR A 96 -15.01 -6.16 -12.42
N VAL A 97 -15.81 -5.86 -13.44
CA VAL A 97 -15.92 -6.65 -14.68
C VAL A 97 -14.59 -6.73 -15.44
N GLU A 98 -13.79 -5.67 -15.40
CA GLU A 98 -12.51 -5.58 -16.10
C GLU A 98 -11.35 -6.28 -15.36
N LEU A 99 -11.53 -6.61 -14.08
CA LEU A 99 -10.49 -7.24 -13.24
C LEU A 99 -10.22 -8.71 -13.59
N SER A 100 -11.02 -9.29 -14.49
CA SER A 100 -10.76 -10.57 -15.14
C SER A 100 -9.53 -10.53 -16.06
N SER A 101 -9.13 -9.34 -16.52
CA SER A 101 -7.96 -9.12 -17.38
C SER A 101 -7.01 -8.09 -16.79
N PHE A 102 -5.72 -8.29 -17.04
CA PHE A 102 -4.65 -7.43 -16.53
C PHE A 102 -3.97 -6.70 -17.69
N PRO A 103 -4.45 -5.51 -18.08
CA PRO A 103 -3.96 -4.81 -19.26
C PRO A 103 -2.57 -4.20 -19.03
N SER A 104 -1.75 -4.26 -20.07
CA SER A 104 -0.38 -3.71 -20.07
C SER A 104 -0.34 -2.19 -19.94
N ASP A 105 -1.41 -1.49 -20.30
CA ASP A 105 -1.51 -0.02 -20.20
C ASP A 105 -1.37 0.50 -18.76
N LEU A 106 -1.63 -0.35 -17.76
CA LEU A 106 -1.39 -0.03 -16.35
C LEU A 106 0.09 0.26 -16.09
N TYR A 107 1.01 -0.38 -16.84
CA TYR A 107 2.47 -0.23 -16.73
C TYR A 107 3.07 0.84 -17.63
N THR A 108 2.36 1.30 -18.66
CA THR A 108 2.94 2.21 -19.65
C THR A 108 2.52 3.66 -19.40
N ARG A 109 1.32 3.89 -18.87
CA ARG A 109 0.79 5.26 -18.74
C ARG A 109 1.44 6.03 -17.59
N ARG A 110 2.34 6.96 -17.92
CA ARG A 110 2.94 7.95 -16.99
C ARG A 110 3.54 7.35 -15.71
N MET A 111 4.01 6.11 -15.76
CA MET A 111 4.51 5.41 -14.57
C MET A 111 5.66 6.12 -13.89
N GLY A 112 6.62 6.69 -14.64
CA GLY A 112 7.75 7.40 -14.04
C GLY A 112 7.34 8.52 -13.08
N ARG A 113 6.32 9.32 -13.44
CA ARG A 113 5.82 10.41 -12.60
C ARG A 113 5.05 9.90 -11.38
N ALA A 114 4.20 8.89 -11.58
CA ALA A 114 3.42 8.28 -10.49
C ALA A 114 4.35 7.59 -9.49
N THR A 115 5.27 6.75 -9.96
CA THR A 115 6.28 6.08 -9.14
C THR A 115 7.14 7.07 -8.37
N LEU A 116 7.66 8.13 -9.03
CA LEU A 116 8.46 9.14 -8.35
C LEU A 116 7.66 9.88 -7.29
N SER A 117 6.42 10.27 -7.60
CA SER A 117 5.55 10.97 -6.66
C SER A 117 5.16 10.09 -5.46
N LEU A 118 4.92 8.79 -5.68
CA LEU A 118 4.66 7.83 -4.61
C LEU A 118 5.91 7.52 -3.79
N PHE A 119 7.08 7.45 -4.41
CA PHE A 119 8.35 7.23 -3.72
C PHE A 119 8.66 8.41 -2.79
N VAL A 120 8.68 9.64 -3.34
CA VAL A 120 8.95 10.85 -2.55
C VAL A 120 7.83 11.11 -1.55
N GLY A 121 6.58 10.94 -1.96
CA GLY A 121 5.42 11.08 -1.08
C GLY A 121 5.43 10.08 0.07
N GLY A 122 5.81 8.83 -0.19
CA GLY A 122 5.99 7.80 0.82
C GLY A 122 7.09 8.14 1.83
N LEU A 123 8.20 8.75 1.37
CA LEU A 123 9.28 9.23 2.23
C LEU A 123 8.88 10.42 3.11
N ILE A 124 7.79 11.12 2.79
CA ILE A 124 7.24 12.20 3.61
C ILE A 124 6.14 11.66 4.55
N VAL A 125 5.17 10.95 3.98
CA VAL A 125 3.98 10.45 4.70
C VAL A 125 4.35 9.36 5.71
N GLY A 126 5.22 8.43 5.33
CA GLY A 126 5.64 7.32 6.20
C GLY A 126 6.26 7.83 7.51
N PRO A 127 7.35 8.61 7.46
CA PRO A 127 7.94 9.20 8.66
C PRO A 127 6.98 10.10 9.44
N ALA A 128 6.12 10.88 8.77
CA ALA A 128 5.13 11.69 9.47
C ALA A 128 4.16 10.85 10.32
N ILE A 129 3.70 9.71 9.79
CA ILE A 129 2.86 8.75 10.53
C ILE A 129 3.63 8.14 11.70
N ILE A 130 4.87 7.70 11.47
CA ILE A 130 5.73 7.11 12.52
C ILE A 130 5.97 8.11 13.65
N ILE A 131 6.39 9.34 13.32
CA ILE A 131 6.58 10.43 14.28
C ILE A 131 5.27 10.71 15.02
N GLY A 132 4.14 10.71 14.30
CA GLY A 132 2.81 10.80 14.88
C GLY A 132 2.61 9.77 15.98
N PHE A 133 2.79 8.48 15.68
CA PHE A 133 2.65 7.38 16.64
C PHE A 133 3.64 7.45 17.80
N VAL A 134 4.90 7.84 17.55
CA VAL A 134 5.95 7.98 18.57
C VAL A 134 5.62 9.13 19.53
N MET A 135 5.14 10.26 19.02
CA MET A 135 4.75 11.39 19.85
C MET A 135 3.52 11.07 20.70
N LEU A 136 2.47 10.47 20.10
CA LEU A 136 1.27 9.96 20.76
C LEU A 136 0.50 9.04 19.78
N PHE A 137 -0.12 7.98 20.30
CA PHE A 137 -0.87 7.04 19.46
C PHE A 137 -2.00 7.69 18.63
N ILE A 138 -2.69 8.69 19.19
CA ILE A 138 -3.84 9.35 18.54
C ILE A 138 -3.42 10.19 17.32
N PRO A 139 -2.41 11.10 17.39
CA PRO A 139 -1.85 11.78 16.22
C PRO A 139 -1.42 10.84 15.09
N GLY A 140 -0.80 9.70 15.41
CA GLY A 140 -0.43 8.68 14.43
C GLY A 140 -1.62 8.16 13.64
N ILE A 141 -2.67 7.71 14.33
CA ILE A 141 -3.93 7.28 13.71
C ILE A 141 -4.54 8.40 12.87
N PHE A 142 -4.58 9.62 13.41
CA PHE A 142 -5.17 10.75 12.73
C PHE A 142 -4.47 11.06 11.39
N LEU A 143 -3.14 11.04 11.36
CA LEU A 143 -2.36 11.23 10.13
C LEU A 143 -2.54 10.06 9.17
N ALA A 144 -2.52 8.82 9.66
CA ALA A 144 -2.73 7.63 8.85
C ALA A 144 -4.11 7.64 8.16
N VAL A 145 -5.16 8.02 8.89
CA VAL A 145 -6.52 8.20 8.33
C VAL A 145 -6.54 9.34 7.32
N SER A 146 -5.87 10.44 7.61
CA SER A 146 -5.88 11.62 6.75
C SER A 146 -5.16 11.40 5.42
N PHE A 147 -4.11 10.58 5.43
CA PHE A 147 -3.31 10.26 4.24
C PHE A 147 -3.59 8.87 3.65
N LEU A 148 -4.63 8.18 4.12
CA LEU A 148 -5.02 6.84 3.67
C LEU A 148 -5.23 6.76 2.14
N PHE A 149 -5.74 7.84 1.54
CA PHE A 149 -6.05 7.90 0.11
C PHE A 149 -4.97 8.56 -0.73
N PHE A 150 -3.83 8.93 -0.14
CA PHE A 150 -2.74 9.60 -0.85
C PHE A 150 -2.27 8.78 -2.06
N THR A 151 -2.08 7.48 -1.87
CA THR A 151 -1.63 6.57 -2.94
C THR A 151 -2.62 6.52 -4.11
N PHE A 152 -3.92 6.63 -3.85
CA PHE A 152 -4.94 6.64 -4.90
C PHE A 152 -5.00 8.01 -5.59
N ALA A 153 -4.87 9.12 -4.86
CA ALA A 153 -4.85 10.45 -5.46
C ALA A 153 -3.63 10.63 -6.40
N VAL A 154 -2.47 10.11 -6.03
CA VAL A 154 -1.26 10.19 -6.87
C VAL A 154 -1.27 9.12 -7.97
N GLY A 155 -1.61 7.87 -7.62
CA GLY A 155 -1.58 6.74 -8.54
C GLY A 155 -2.71 6.78 -9.58
N VAL A 156 -3.93 7.11 -9.18
CA VAL A 156 -5.12 7.04 -10.04
C VAL A 156 -5.42 8.39 -10.68
N GLU A 157 -5.35 9.49 -9.93
CA GLU A 157 -5.66 10.82 -10.45
C GLU A 157 -4.43 11.55 -11.03
N ASP A 158 -3.26 10.90 -11.09
CA ASP A 158 -1.98 11.46 -11.57
C ASP A 158 -1.61 12.80 -10.88
N ARG A 159 -2.07 13.03 -9.64
CA ARG A 159 -1.77 14.27 -8.90
C ARG A 159 -0.32 14.31 -8.42
N GLY A 160 0.22 15.53 -8.31
CA GLY A 160 1.49 15.76 -7.62
C GLY A 160 1.39 15.51 -6.12
N ILE A 161 2.53 15.50 -5.42
CA ILE A 161 2.61 15.17 -3.99
C ILE A 161 1.70 16.07 -3.15
N VAL A 162 1.82 17.39 -3.29
CA VAL A 162 1.04 18.36 -2.49
C VAL A 162 -0.45 18.25 -2.76
N ASP A 163 -0.85 18.17 -4.04
CA ASP A 163 -2.25 18.07 -4.42
C ASP A 163 -2.85 16.73 -4.02
N GLY A 164 -2.07 15.64 -4.06
CA GLY A 164 -2.45 14.33 -3.57
C GLY A 164 -2.69 14.31 -2.06
N LEU A 165 -1.84 15.00 -1.28
CA LEU A 165 -2.03 15.14 0.18
C LEU A 165 -3.29 15.94 0.50
N LYS A 166 -3.51 17.08 -0.17
CA LYS A 166 -4.73 17.89 -0.02
C LYS A 166 -5.97 17.09 -0.38
N ARG A 167 -5.92 16.34 -1.48
CA ARG A 167 -7.02 15.48 -1.95
C ARG A 167 -7.35 14.40 -0.93
N SER A 168 -6.35 13.67 -0.43
CA SER A 168 -6.55 12.64 0.60
C SER A 168 -7.13 13.22 1.89
N TRP A 169 -6.64 14.39 2.30
CA TRP A 169 -7.16 15.08 3.48
C TRP A 169 -8.63 15.50 3.31
N GLY A 170 -9.00 16.00 2.13
CA GLY A 170 -10.38 16.34 1.78
C GLY A 170 -11.32 15.14 1.86
N LEU A 171 -10.96 14.04 1.18
CA LEU A 171 -11.74 12.81 1.15
C LEU A 171 -11.95 12.20 2.55
N SER A 172 -10.93 12.27 3.40
CA SER A 172 -11.01 11.70 4.76
C SER A 172 -11.80 12.56 5.74
N ARG A 173 -11.84 13.90 5.57
CA ARG A 173 -12.36 14.86 6.57
C ARG A 173 -13.78 14.56 7.05
N GLY A 174 -14.67 14.10 6.18
CA GLY A 174 -16.06 13.79 6.51
C GLY A 174 -16.28 12.42 7.17
N ASN A 175 -15.34 11.48 7.03
CA ASN A 175 -15.54 10.07 7.41
C ASN A 175 -14.42 9.49 8.29
N ARG A 176 -13.61 10.33 8.93
CA ARG A 176 -12.41 9.92 9.70
C ARG A 176 -12.68 8.84 10.74
N LEU A 177 -13.80 8.93 11.46
CA LEU A 177 -14.17 7.93 12.48
C LEU A 177 -14.50 6.55 11.90
N LYS A 178 -15.04 6.49 10.69
CA LYS A 178 -15.30 5.20 10.03
C LYS A 178 -14.03 4.68 9.36
N LEU A 179 -13.19 5.56 8.82
CA LEU A 179 -11.91 5.22 8.21
C LEU A 179 -10.85 4.81 9.25
N SER A 180 -10.92 5.31 10.48
CA SER A 180 -10.03 4.88 11.57
C SER A 180 -10.18 3.40 11.86
N VAL A 181 -11.35 2.80 11.65
CA VAL A 181 -11.54 1.35 11.77
C VAL A 181 -10.61 0.60 10.81
N LEU A 182 -10.43 1.07 9.58
CA LEU A 182 -9.51 0.45 8.61
C LEU A 182 -8.05 0.57 9.05
N VAL A 183 -7.66 1.73 9.58
CA VAL A 183 -6.30 1.98 10.10
C VAL A 183 -6.03 1.16 11.37
N ILE A 184 -7.01 1.07 12.27
CA ILE A 184 -6.92 0.25 13.48
C ILE A 184 -6.81 -1.22 13.10
N LEU A 185 -7.62 -1.69 12.13
CA LEU A 185 -7.52 -3.06 11.62
C LEU A 185 -6.13 -3.34 11.04
N ALA A 186 -5.56 -2.40 10.26
CA ALA A 186 -4.19 -2.50 9.76
C ALA A 186 -3.17 -2.63 10.90
N GLY A 187 -3.33 -1.80 11.94
CA GLY A 187 -2.47 -1.81 13.12
C GLY A 187 -2.58 -3.12 13.91
N VAL A 188 -3.79 -3.67 14.07
CA VAL A 188 -4.04 -4.96 14.75
C VAL A 188 -3.40 -6.10 13.96
N ILE A 189 -3.53 -6.11 12.63
CA ILE A 189 -2.88 -7.10 11.77
C ILE A 189 -1.35 -7.04 11.98
N GLY A 190 -0.76 -5.84 11.89
CA GLY A 190 0.67 -5.67 12.11
C GLY A 190 1.12 -6.09 13.51
N PHE A 191 0.34 -5.76 14.54
CA PHE A 191 0.63 -6.14 15.92
C PHE A 191 0.60 -7.65 16.14
N ILE A 192 -0.44 -8.34 15.66
CA ILE A 192 -0.55 -9.80 15.74
C ILE A 192 0.61 -10.46 15.00
N SER A 193 0.91 -9.99 13.80
CA SER A 193 2.02 -10.53 13.00
C SER A 193 3.37 -10.34 13.68
N GLY A 194 3.59 -9.23 14.39
CA GLY A 194 4.79 -9.02 15.20
C GLY A 194 4.92 -9.99 16.37
N ILE A 195 3.82 -10.32 17.05
CA ILE A 195 3.80 -11.35 18.10
C ILE A 195 4.12 -12.71 17.51
N VAL A 196 3.46 -13.08 16.41
CA VAL A 196 3.66 -14.37 15.74
C VAL A 196 5.10 -14.51 15.26
N GLY A 197 5.68 -13.46 14.67
CA GLY A 197 7.10 -13.44 14.28
C GLY A 197 8.03 -13.73 15.45
N THR A 198 7.87 -12.99 16.56
CA THR A 198 8.67 -13.20 17.78
C THR A 198 8.58 -14.63 18.31
N LEU A 199 7.40 -15.28 18.23
CA LEU A 199 7.24 -16.67 18.67
C LEU A 199 8.00 -17.67 17.79
N PHE A 200 8.02 -17.47 16.48
CA PHE A 200 8.76 -18.33 15.57
C PHE A 200 10.28 -18.19 15.76
N ASP A 201 10.76 -16.98 16.03
CA ASP A 201 12.18 -16.72 16.31
C ASP A 201 12.67 -17.53 17.52
N ILE A 202 11.86 -17.64 18.57
CA ILE A 202 12.17 -18.42 19.78
C ILE A 202 12.25 -19.93 19.49
N THR A 203 11.55 -20.42 18.47
CA THR A 203 11.50 -21.86 18.13
C THR A 203 12.57 -22.31 17.13
N ASN A 204 13.51 -21.42 16.77
CA ASN A 204 14.58 -21.69 15.81
C ASN A 204 14.08 -22.14 14.42
N ALA A 205 12.85 -21.74 14.06
CA ALA A 205 12.19 -22.02 12.80
C ALA A 205 11.94 -20.73 12.00
N ALA A 206 12.88 -19.76 12.11
CA ALA A 206 12.73 -18.40 11.60
C ALA A 206 12.33 -18.35 10.12
N ILE A 207 12.96 -19.16 9.26
CA ILE A 207 12.67 -19.16 7.80
C ILE A 207 11.22 -19.62 7.51
N VAL A 208 10.76 -20.68 8.17
CA VAL A 208 9.40 -21.22 7.97
C VAL A 208 8.36 -20.26 8.55
N GLY A 209 8.63 -19.73 9.74
CA GLY A 209 7.80 -18.72 10.39
C GLY A 209 7.68 -17.46 9.53
N GLU A 210 8.80 -16.97 9.01
CA GLU A 210 8.86 -15.82 8.11
C GLU A 210 8.01 -16.03 6.86
N LEU A 211 8.16 -17.17 6.17
CA LEU A 211 7.38 -17.47 4.97
C LEU A 211 5.88 -17.53 5.26
N ILE A 212 5.47 -18.18 6.36
CA ILE A 212 4.07 -18.27 6.75
C ILE A 212 3.51 -16.88 7.10
N VAL A 213 4.21 -16.14 7.95
CA VAL A 213 3.79 -14.80 8.40
C VAL A 213 3.75 -13.81 7.24
N ASN A 214 4.74 -13.82 6.35
CA ASN A 214 4.74 -12.97 5.15
C ASN A 214 3.63 -13.33 4.18
N THR A 215 3.34 -14.64 4.01
CA THR A 215 2.22 -15.07 3.18
C THR A 215 0.89 -14.60 3.77
N ILE A 216 0.67 -14.76 5.08
CA ILE A 216 -0.55 -14.27 5.73
C ILE A 216 -0.65 -12.75 5.63
N ASN A 217 0.45 -12.02 5.89
CA ASN A 217 0.50 -10.56 5.81
C ASN A 217 0.20 -10.06 4.40
N SER A 218 0.75 -10.71 3.36
CA SER A 218 0.48 -10.33 1.97
C SER A 218 -1.00 -10.47 1.61
N ILE A 219 -1.64 -11.57 2.04
CA ILE A 219 -3.07 -11.80 1.85
C ILE A 219 -3.89 -10.73 2.56
N LEU A 220 -3.61 -10.51 3.85
CA LEU A 220 -4.34 -9.53 4.66
C LEU A 220 -4.13 -8.09 4.16
N PHE A 221 -2.91 -7.77 3.72
CA PHE A 221 -2.57 -6.47 3.17
C PHE A 221 -3.34 -6.19 1.88
N VAL A 222 -3.29 -7.11 0.93
CA VAL A 222 -3.99 -6.95 -0.36
C VAL A 222 -5.50 -6.89 -0.14
N LEU A 223 -6.04 -7.72 0.76
CA LEU A 223 -7.44 -7.66 1.19
C LEU A 223 -7.81 -6.28 1.71
N LEU A 224 -7.08 -5.79 2.72
CA LEU A 224 -7.31 -4.48 3.32
C LEU A 224 -7.19 -3.36 2.27
N TYR A 225 -6.21 -3.44 1.39
CA TYR A 225 -6.02 -2.47 0.32
C TYR A 225 -7.19 -2.47 -0.67
N GLY A 226 -7.77 -3.63 -0.99
CA GLY A 226 -8.99 -3.74 -1.78
C GLY A 226 -10.18 -3.04 -1.11
N ILE A 227 -10.32 -3.17 0.21
CA ILE A 227 -11.35 -2.48 1.00
C ILE A 227 -11.12 -0.96 0.97
N ILE A 228 -9.87 -0.51 1.12
CA ILE A 228 -9.51 0.92 1.01
C ILE A 228 -9.80 1.44 -0.40
N ALA A 229 -9.53 0.66 -1.45
CA ALA A 229 -9.83 1.03 -2.83
C ALA A 229 -11.35 1.19 -3.06
N ALA A 230 -12.16 0.29 -2.51
CA ALA A 230 -13.62 0.42 -2.55
C ALA A 230 -14.11 1.64 -1.76
N ALA A 231 -13.54 1.89 -0.58
CA ALA A 231 -13.84 3.08 0.22
C ALA A 231 -13.47 4.38 -0.51
N TYR A 232 -12.33 4.38 -1.20
CA TYR A 232 -11.89 5.50 -2.03
C TYR A 232 -12.90 5.79 -3.14
N LEU A 233 -13.37 4.78 -3.88
CA LEU A 233 -14.35 4.95 -4.94
C LEU A 233 -15.68 5.50 -4.43
N GLN A 234 -16.16 5.05 -3.28
CA GLN A 234 -17.38 5.60 -2.65
C GLN A 234 -17.22 7.09 -2.33
N LEU A 235 -16.11 7.45 -1.68
CA LEU A 235 -15.87 8.84 -1.25
C LEU A 235 -15.54 9.78 -2.42
N GLN A 236 -14.89 9.26 -3.47
CA GLN A 236 -14.62 10.04 -4.68
C GLN A 236 -15.90 10.33 -5.47
N GLY A 237 -16.83 9.37 -5.54
CA GLY A 237 -18.12 9.56 -6.21
C GLY A 237 -19.05 10.56 -5.49
N ASP A 238 -18.86 10.76 -4.19
CA ASP A 238 -19.63 11.69 -3.36
C ASP A 238 -19.06 13.13 -3.35
N ASP A 239 -17.95 13.37 -4.04
CA ASP A 239 -17.25 14.65 -3.99
C ASP A 239 -17.83 15.67 -4.99
N PRO A 240 -18.31 16.84 -4.53
CA PRO A 240 -18.91 17.86 -5.39
C PRO A 240 -17.97 18.45 -6.45
N GLU A 241 -16.64 18.39 -6.28
CA GLU A 241 -15.67 18.89 -7.29
C GLU A 241 -15.81 18.24 -8.68
N ARG A 242 -16.43 17.05 -8.78
CA ARG A 242 -16.61 16.35 -10.06
C ARG A 242 -17.91 16.71 -10.79
N VAL A 243 -18.93 17.20 -10.08
CA VAL A 243 -20.26 17.49 -10.65
C VAL A 243 -20.22 18.71 -11.57
N ASP A 244 -19.31 19.66 -11.35
CA ASP A 244 -19.23 20.90 -12.14
C ASP A 244 -18.64 20.72 -13.56
N THR A 245 -17.88 19.65 -13.82
CA THR A 245 -17.27 19.45 -15.15
C THR A 245 -18.18 18.78 -16.18
N SER A 246 -19.21 18.03 -15.73
CA SER A 246 -20.18 17.40 -16.64
C SER A 246 -21.35 18.31 -17.02
N GLY A 247 -21.67 19.31 -16.18
CA GLY A 247 -22.79 20.24 -16.44
C GLY A 247 -22.47 21.36 -17.45
N VAL A 248 -21.18 21.67 -17.68
CA VAL A 248 -20.78 22.76 -18.58
C VAL A 248 -20.76 22.33 -20.05
N SER A 249 -20.56 21.04 -20.34
CA SER A 249 -20.61 20.54 -21.73
C SER A 249 -22.03 20.43 -22.30
N GLU A 250 -23.05 20.32 -21.44
CA GLU A 250 -24.44 20.18 -21.88
C GLU A 250 -25.11 21.53 -22.15
N SER A 251 -24.74 22.59 -21.42
CA SER A 251 -25.30 23.93 -21.60
C SER A 251 -24.81 24.65 -22.86
N LEU A 252 -23.61 24.33 -23.35
CA LEU A 252 -23.07 24.91 -24.59
C LEU A 252 -23.66 24.31 -25.87
N ASN A 253 -24.22 23.10 -25.82
CA ASN A 253 -24.87 22.47 -26.98
C ASN A 253 -26.36 22.83 -27.13
N SER A 254 -26.97 23.47 -26.12
CA SER A 254 -28.40 23.84 -26.15
C SER A 254 -28.65 25.28 -26.64
N ILE A 255 -27.60 26.09 -26.89
CA ILE A 255 -27.74 27.49 -27.33
C ILE A 255 -27.58 27.61 -28.87
N GLY A 256 -27.36 26.50 -29.58
CA GLY A 256 -27.14 26.47 -31.02
C GLY A 256 -27.96 25.42 -31.75
N SER A 257 -29.28 25.52 -31.70
CA SER A 257 -30.20 24.89 -32.67
C SER A 257 -31.56 25.56 -32.66
#